data_AF-A0A8C3JIW9-F1
#
_entry.id   AF-A0A8C3JIW9-F1
#
_cell.length_a   1.000
_cell.length_b   1.000
_cell.length_c   1.000
_cell.angle_alpha   90.00
_cell.angle_beta   90.00
_cell.angle_gamma   90.00
#
_symmetry.space_group_name_H-M   'P 1'
#
loop_
_entity.id
_entity.type
_entity.pdbx_description
1 polymer ?
#
loop_
_entity_poly.entity_id
_entity_poly.type
_entity_poly.pdbx_seq_one_letter_code
_entity_poly.pdbx_strand_id
1 'polypeptide(L)'
;MSEKRDCDKESCSAPEVSDFKNALKQFQELVEKTVTQKTKKRLDLSIEDEDEIDYDKFYKTTKTIFGPEIKDHDIKTFFTKINSNPNARTEWCEIFGCFIGENDTISSQLKEENMVFLISEKQQITHAVVKRQDVIKSIVKVPHLDFTVVSSQKGVLTIFNNQGKNQTAINDTAWITGCEFLPQLKCVVAVTERTVIVWDYKSKGSQNNCFIIKPMENALLCVCTVTMSDRLAKDNILMGDDKGYVHLLTLTSDHFGLKQCKGKKESQVQVLDSKTFNFVKRKLHDDWAMKVKYFSELNCFGSCSSDSIHSFVLDDIKRLGDNLPVKEFSVPRGVNAFTYCAKAKVIVTGGKCWGFF
;
A
#
# COMPACT_ATOMS: atom_id res chain seq x y z
N MET A 1 -9.90 -39.32 -40.89
CA MET A 1 -10.03 -38.17 -41.82
C MET A 1 -10.99 -37.17 -41.22
N SER A 2 -10.70 -35.88 -41.43
CA SER A 2 -11.37 -34.65 -40.94
C SER A 2 -11.28 -34.38 -39.44
N GLU A 3 -10.91 -33.21 -38.92
CA GLU A 3 -10.19 -32.03 -39.42
C GLU A 3 -10.04 -31.16 -38.16
N LYS A 4 -8.83 -30.72 -37.85
CA LYS A 4 -8.58 -29.75 -36.77
C LYS A 4 -9.05 -28.38 -37.30
N ARG A 5 -9.97 -27.73 -36.58
CA ARG A 5 -10.17 -26.28 -36.72
C ARG A 5 -9.20 -25.58 -35.78
N ASP A 6 -8.26 -24.86 -36.38
CA ASP A 6 -7.44 -23.86 -35.71
C ASP A 6 -8.36 -22.73 -35.22
N CYS A 7 -8.31 -22.43 -33.93
CA CYS A 7 -8.87 -21.20 -33.39
C CYS A 7 -7.80 -20.11 -33.54
N ASP A 8 -8.12 -19.12 -34.37
CA ASP A 8 -7.33 -17.92 -34.57
C ASP A 8 -7.04 -17.23 -33.23
N LYS A 9 -5.76 -17.04 -32.95
CA LYS A 9 -5.28 -16.12 -31.92
C LYS A 9 -5.46 -14.72 -32.46
N GLU A 10 -6.55 -14.06 -32.10
CA GLU A 10 -6.60 -12.60 -32.14
C GLU A 10 -5.50 -12.06 -31.20
N SER A 11 -4.51 -11.43 -31.81
CA SER A 11 -3.43 -10.74 -31.12
C SER A 11 -4.01 -9.52 -30.39
N CYS A 12 -4.13 -9.59 -29.06
CA CYS A 12 -4.24 -8.39 -28.24
C CYS A 12 -2.92 -7.62 -28.32
N SER A 13 -2.82 -6.70 -29.29
CA SER A 13 -1.76 -5.69 -29.30
C SER A 13 -2.08 -4.66 -28.23
N ALA A 14 -1.40 -4.75 -27.09
CA ALA A 14 -1.40 -3.65 -26.12
C ALA A 14 -0.92 -2.37 -26.85
N PRO A 15 -1.61 -1.22 -26.72
CA PRO A 15 -1.17 0.01 -27.35
C PRO A 15 0.23 0.37 -26.85
N GLU A 16 1.12 0.77 -27.76
CA GLU A 16 2.46 1.21 -27.39
C GLU A 16 2.36 2.38 -26.40
N VAL A 17 3.24 2.41 -25.39
CA VAL A 17 3.19 3.40 -24.28
C VAL A 17 3.25 4.85 -24.79
N SER A 18 3.86 5.08 -25.95
CA SER A 18 3.89 6.35 -26.67
C SER A 18 2.51 6.81 -27.16
N ASP A 19 1.67 5.88 -27.61
CA ASP A 19 0.37 6.18 -28.20
C ASP A 19 -0.65 6.56 -27.12
N PHE A 20 -0.63 5.87 -25.99
CA PHE A 20 -1.53 6.17 -24.87
C PHE A 20 -1.27 7.54 -24.23
N LYS A 21 0.02 7.93 -24.12
CA LYS A 21 0.37 9.26 -23.60
C LYS A 21 -0.13 10.37 -24.50
N ASN A 22 -0.05 10.18 -25.83
CA ASN A 22 -0.57 11.13 -26.81
C ASN A 22 -2.10 11.17 -26.79
N ALA A 23 -2.75 10.02 -26.67
CA ALA A 23 -4.20 9.91 -26.52
C ALA A 23 -4.71 10.67 -25.27
N LEU A 24 -4.04 10.51 -24.13
CA LEU A 24 -4.37 11.25 -22.91
C LEU A 24 -4.24 12.77 -23.09
N LYS A 25 -3.21 13.24 -23.80
CA LYS A 25 -3.02 14.66 -24.07
C LYS A 25 -4.14 15.22 -24.95
N GLN A 26 -4.48 14.52 -26.03
CA GLN A 26 -5.59 14.90 -26.91
C GLN A 26 -6.92 14.92 -26.17
N PHE A 27 -7.14 13.94 -25.28
CA PHE A 27 -8.34 13.90 -24.47
C PHE A 27 -8.40 15.05 -23.46
N GLN A 28 -7.26 15.42 -22.87
CA GLN A 28 -7.18 16.56 -21.97
C GLN A 28 -7.56 17.87 -22.69
N GLU A 29 -7.04 18.09 -23.89
CA GLU A 29 -7.38 19.25 -24.73
C GLU A 29 -8.88 19.28 -25.06
N LEU A 30 -9.50 18.12 -25.34
CA LEU A 30 -10.94 17.99 -25.59
C LEU A 30 -11.78 18.38 -24.35
N VAL A 31 -11.39 17.91 -23.17
CA VAL A 31 -12.09 18.22 -21.91
C VAL A 31 -11.94 19.70 -21.55
N GLU A 32 -10.75 20.28 -21.68
CA GLU A 32 -10.50 21.70 -21.43
C GLU A 32 -11.33 22.58 -22.38
N LYS A 33 -11.42 22.23 -23.68
CA LYS A 33 -12.27 22.95 -24.65
C LYS A 33 -13.74 22.85 -24.27
N THR A 34 -14.21 21.68 -23.85
CA THR A 34 -15.61 21.43 -23.42
C THR A 34 -15.96 22.23 -22.16
N VAL A 35 -15.11 22.20 -21.13
CA VAL A 35 -15.28 22.97 -19.88
C VAL A 35 -15.31 24.47 -20.17
N THR A 36 -14.37 24.97 -20.98
CA THR A 36 -14.27 26.39 -21.33
C THR A 36 -15.52 26.87 -22.06
N GLN A 37 -16.04 26.09 -23.02
CA GLN A 37 -17.29 26.41 -23.72
C GLN A 37 -18.48 26.48 -22.75
N LYS A 38 -18.63 25.51 -21.85
CA LYS A 38 -19.75 25.49 -20.88
C LYS A 38 -19.64 26.60 -19.84
N THR A 39 -18.44 26.96 -19.41
CA THR A 39 -18.21 28.10 -18.51
C THR A 39 -18.57 29.42 -19.19
N LYS A 40 -18.17 29.63 -20.45
CA LYS A 40 -18.55 30.83 -21.23
C LYS A 40 -20.06 30.94 -21.44
N LYS A 41 -20.74 29.83 -21.72
CA LYS A 41 -22.21 29.78 -21.84
C LYS A 41 -22.93 30.14 -20.53
N ARG A 42 -22.37 29.78 -19.36
CA ARG A 42 -22.94 30.15 -18.06
C ARG A 42 -22.73 31.61 -17.69
N LEU A 43 -21.78 32.28 -18.32
CA LEU A 43 -21.45 33.69 -18.08
C LEU A 43 -22.15 34.63 -19.08
N ASP A 44 -23.08 34.13 -19.91
CA ASP A 44 -23.76 34.88 -20.98
C ASP A 44 -22.81 35.58 -21.97
N LEU A 45 -21.61 35.01 -22.18
CA LEU A 45 -20.56 35.55 -23.05
C LEU A 45 -20.48 34.85 -24.42
N SER A 46 -21.48 34.07 -24.83
CA SER A 46 -21.40 33.24 -26.03
C SER A 46 -21.97 33.91 -27.29
N ILE A 47 -21.12 34.02 -28.32
CA ILE A 47 -21.53 34.02 -29.73
C ILE A 47 -21.66 32.54 -30.14
N GLU A 48 -22.69 32.17 -30.89
CA GLU A 48 -22.84 30.81 -31.42
C GLU A 48 -21.68 30.49 -32.37
N ASP A 49 -20.68 29.76 -31.89
CA ASP A 49 -19.64 29.17 -32.72
C ASP A 49 -20.17 27.87 -33.34
N GLU A 50 -19.97 27.67 -34.66
CA GLU A 50 -20.19 26.39 -35.37
C GLU A 50 -19.42 25.21 -34.75
N ASP A 51 -18.51 25.51 -33.82
CA ASP A 51 -17.55 24.59 -33.25
C ASP A 51 -17.92 24.12 -31.83
N GLU A 52 -19.21 24.20 -31.47
CA GLU A 52 -19.73 23.69 -30.20
C GLU A 52 -19.47 22.18 -30.05
N ILE A 53 -18.96 21.78 -28.88
CA ILE A 53 -18.81 20.38 -28.51
C ILE A 53 -20.11 19.93 -27.86
N ASP A 54 -20.96 19.30 -28.66
CA ASP A 54 -22.10 18.53 -28.17
C ASP A 54 -21.68 17.13 -27.71
N TYR A 55 -22.64 16.37 -27.17
CA TYR A 55 -22.39 15.02 -26.69
C TYR A 55 -21.89 14.11 -27.82
N ASP A 56 -22.42 14.24 -29.03
CA ASP A 56 -22.11 13.34 -30.14
C ASP A 56 -20.69 13.58 -30.66
N LYS A 57 -20.24 14.84 -30.74
CA LYS A 57 -18.87 15.23 -31.08
C LYS A 57 -17.90 14.78 -29.98
N PHE A 58 -18.26 14.96 -28.70
CA PHE A 58 -17.47 14.48 -27.57
C PHE A 58 -17.32 12.94 -27.58
N TYR A 59 -18.41 12.22 -27.79
CA TYR A 59 -18.45 10.76 -27.85
C TYR A 59 -17.60 10.21 -29.00
N LYS A 60 -17.78 10.73 -30.22
CA LYS A 60 -17.00 10.30 -31.40
C LYS A 60 -15.51 10.56 -31.22
N THR A 61 -15.14 11.72 -30.69
CA THR A 61 -13.74 12.09 -30.48
C THR A 61 -13.11 11.18 -29.40
N THR A 62 -13.82 10.95 -28.30
CA THR A 62 -13.36 10.04 -27.23
C THR A 62 -13.16 8.61 -27.73
N LYS A 63 -14.09 8.07 -28.52
CA LYS A 63 -13.96 6.75 -29.15
C LYS A 63 -12.82 6.67 -30.16
N THR A 64 -12.50 7.78 -30.83
CA THR A 64 -11.35 7.85 -31.75
C THR A 64 -10.03 7.83 -30.97
N ILE A 65 -9.98 8.50 -29.81
CA ILE A 65 -8.78 8.61 -28.98
C ILE A 65 -8.43 7.29 -28.29
N PHE A 66 -9.42 6.61 -27.71
CA PHE A 66 -9.18 5.42 -26.87
C PHE A 66 -9.71 4.11 -27.46
N GLY A 67 -10.36 4.16 -28.61
CA GLY A 67 -10.90 2.98 -29.28
C GLY A 67 -12.19 2.44 -28.63
N PRO A 68 -12.60 1.22 -29.02
CA PRO A 68 -13.86 0.62 -28.59
C PRO A 68 -13.86 0.18 -27.12
N GLU A 69 -12.70 0.17 -26.46
CA GLU A 69 -12.50 -0.36 -25.10
C GLU A 69 -13.20 0.47 -24.00
N ILE A 70 -13.53 1.73 -24.27
CA ILE A 70 -14.28 2.57 -23.33
C ILE A 70 -15.78 2.31 -23.46
N LYS A 71 -16.46 2.07 -22.33
CA LYS A 71 -17.91 1.84 -22.29
C LYS A 71 -18.69 3.13 -22.58
N ASP A 72 -19.74 3.03 -23.39
CA ASP A 72 -20.56 4.18 -23.79
C ASP A 72 -21.23 4.88 -22.61
N HIS A 73 -21.62 4.10 -21.60
CA HIS A 73 -22.18 4.59 -20.34
C HIS A 73 -21.22 5.54 -19.60
N ASP A 74 -19.93 5.22 -19.58
CA ASP A 74 -18.93 5.97 -18.81
C ASP A 74 -18.62 7.30 -19.49
N ILE A 75 -18.55 7.31 -20.82
CA ILE A 75 -18.43 8.54 -21.62
C ILE A 75 -19.62 9.47 -21.36
N LYS A 76 -20.84 8.91 -21.35
CA LYS A 76 -22.06 9.66 -21.08
C LYS A 76 -22.08 10.26 -19.68
N THR A 77 -21.77 9.45 -18.67
CA THR A 77 -21.73 9.87 -17.27
C THR A 77 -20.70 10.98 -17.06
N PHE A 78 -19.51 10.80 -17.63
CA PHE A 78 -18.42 11.77 -17.56
C PHE A 78 -18.80 13.11 -18.23
N PHE A 79 -19.39 13.06 -19.43
CA PHE A 79 -19.85 14.26 -20.13
C PHE A 79 -20.95 15.01 -19.36
N THR A 80 -21.93 14.28 -18.80
CA THR A 80 -22.97 14.87 -17.95
C THR A 80 -22.36 15.55 -16.73
N LYS A 81 -21.37 14.93 -16.07
CA LYS A 81 -20.68 15.50 -14.91
C LYS A 81 -19.98 16.82 -15.24
N ILE A 82 -19.23 16.86 -16.34
CA ILE A 82 -18.55 18.08 -16.82
C ILE A 82 -19.56 19.20 -17.10
N ASN A 83 -20.69 18.88 -17.73
CA ASN A 83 -21.71 19.87 -18.05
C ASN A 83 -22.46 20.40 -16.82
N SER A 84 -22.75 19.53 -15.84
CA SER A 84 -23.42 19.90 -14.60
C SER A 84 -22.51 20.71 -13.68
N ASN A 85 -21.20 20.43 -13.64
CA ASN A 85 -20.25 21.12 -12.78
C ASN A 85 -18.90 21.36 -13.49
N PRO A 86 -18.78 22.39 -14.36
CA PRO A 86 -17.57 22.65 -15.13
C PRO A 86 -16.37 23.06 -14.27
N ASN A 87 -16.61 23.55 -13.05
CA ASN A 87 -15.55 23.93 -12.10
C ASN A 87 -15.14 22.78 -11.16
N ALA A 88 -15.79 21.62 -11.23
CA ALA A 88 -15.45 20.49 -10.39
C ALA A 88 -14.16 19.83 -10.89
N ARG A 89 -13.30 19.42 -9.94
CA ARG A 89 -12.12 18.61 -10.26
C ARG A 89 -12.57 17.32 -10.93
N THR A 90 -12.17 17.15 -12.18
CA THR A 90 -12.52 15.98 -12.98
C THR A 90 -11.34 15.01 -12.92
N GLU A 91 -11.57 13.80 -12.38
CA GLU A 91 -10.53 12.78 -12.30
C GLU A 91 -10.56 11.90 -13.57
N TRP A 92 -9.43 11.82 -14.28
CA TRP A 92 -9.33 11.11 -15.57
C TRP A 92 -9.75 9.64 -15.51
N CYS A 93 -9.62 9.00 -14.36
CA CYS A 93 -9.95 7.59 -14.20
C CYS A 93 -11.47 7.32 -14.30
N GLU A 94 -12.32 8.34 -14.18
CA GLU A 94 -13.78 8.21 -14.23
C GLU A 94 -14.28 7.77 -15.61
N ILE A 95 -13.63 8.21 -16.70
CA ILE A 95 -14.02 7.79 -18.06
C ILE A 95 -13.73 6.31 -18.32
N PHE A 96 -12.84 5.73 -17.54
CA PHE A 96 -12.51 4.30 -17.56
C PHE A 96 -13.29 3.52 -16.51
N GLY A 97 -14.38 4.07 -15.96
CA GLY A 97 -15.22 3.39 -14.98
C GLY A 97 -14.55 3.15 -13.62
N CYS A 98 -13.43 3.81 -13.30
CA CYS A 98 -12.71 3.59 -12.03
C CYS A 98 -13.45 4.16 -10.79
N PHE A 99 -14.55 4.89 -10.99
CA PHE A 99 -15.34 5.52 -9.94
C PHE A 99 -16.84 5.47 -10.27
N ILE A 100 -17.43 4.28 -10.34
CA ILE A 100 -18.89 4.17 -10.27
C ILE A 100 -19.28 4.51 -8.83
N GLY A 101 -20.02 5.61 -8.65
CA GLY A 101 -20.58 6.02 -7.37
C GLY A 101 -21.60 5.00 -6.85
N GLU A 102 -21.68 4.89 -5.53
CA GLU A 102 -22.43 3.90 -4.73
C GLU A 102 -23.97 3.79 -4.97
N ASN A 103 -24.56 4.39 -6.00
CA ASN A 103 -26.03 4.55 -6.06
C ASN A 103 -26.81 3.78 -7.14
N ASP A 104 -26.19 2.99 -8.00
CA ASP A 104 -26.96 2.19 -8.97
C ASP A 104 -27.02 0.70 -8.57
N THR A 105 -28.17 0.33 -8.00
CA THR A 105 -28.64 -1.01 -7.63
C THR A 105 -28.80 -1.98 -8.81
N ILE A 106 -28.16 -1.72 -9.96
CA ILE A 106 -28.35 -2.48 -11.21
C ILE A 106 -27.03 -3.10 -11.75
N SER A 107 -25.89 -2.96 -11.07
CA SER A 107 -24.61 -3.46 -11.61
C SER A 107 -24.39 -4.99 -11.55
N SER A 108 -25.35 -5.79 -11.04
CA SER A 108 -25.14 -7.24 -10.85
C SER A 108 -25.14 -8.08 -12.13
N GLN A 109 -25.35 -7.50 -13.33
CA GLN A 109 -25.46 -8.27 -14.59
C GLN A 109 -24.39 -8.01 -15.67
N LEU A 110 -23.40 -7.14 -15.48
CA LEU A 110 -22.36 -6.92 -16.50
C LEU A 110 -20.96 -7.18 -15.94
N LYS A 111 -20.64 -8.47 -15.81
CA LYS A 111 -19.31 -9.02 -15.53
C LYS A 111 -18.39 -8.91 -16.75
N GLU A 112 -18.12 -7.71 -17.22
CA GLU A 112 -17.07 -7.50 -18.22
C GLU A 112 -16.02 -6.53 -17.70
N GLU A 113 -14.85 -7.13 -17.51
CA GLU A 113 -13.57 -6.56 -17.11
C GLU A 113 -13.32 -5.26 -17.87
N ASN A 114 -12.92 -4.20 -17.17
CA ASN A 114 -12.36 -3.03 -17.82
C ASN A 114 -11.12 -3.49 -18.60
N MET A 115 -11.15 -3.38 -19.93
CA MET A 115 -10.06 -3.85 -20.80
C MET A 115 -8.89 -2.85 -20.85
N VAL A 116 -9.13 -1.57 -20.58
CA VAL A 116 -8.08 -0.52 -20.61
C VAL A 116 -7.12 -0.64 -19.42
N PHE A 117 -7.63 -1.06 -18.27
CA PHE A 117 -6.83 -1.35 -17.08
C PHE A 117 -7.33 -2.66 -16.47
N LEU A 118 -6.43 -3.63 -16.26
CA LEU A 118 -6.66 -4.85 -15.48
C LEU A 118 -6.90 -4.55 -13.98
N ILE A 119 -7.81 -3.62 -13.67
CA ILE A 119 -8.19 -3.23 -12.31
C ILE A 119 -9.42 -4.06 -11.96
N SER A 120 -9.25 -5.02 -11.05
CA SER A 120 -10.38 -5.71 -10.44
C SER A 120 -11.35 -4.71 -9.83
N GLU A 121 -12.65 -5.00 -9.92
CA GLU A 121 -13.70 -4.19 -9.32
C GLU A 121 -13.37 -3.90 -7.84
N LYS A 122 -13.49 -2.62 -7.43
CA LYS A 122 -13.17 -2.17 -6.08
C LYS A 122 -14.18 -2.78 -5.10
N GLN A 123 -13.81 -3.88 -4.46
CA GLN A 123 -14.64 -4.47 -3.41
C GLN A 123 -14.44 -3.71 -2.10
N GLN A 124 -15.50 -3.06 -1.61
CA GLN A 124 -15.50 -2.47 -0.28
C GLN A 124 -15.73 -3.57 0.76
N ILE A 125 -14.73 -3.83 1.60
CA ILE A 125 -14.86 -4.80 2.69
C ILE A 125 -15.26 -4.03 3.95
N THR A 126 -16.50 -4.20 4.39
CA THR A 126 -16.99 -3.57 5.63
C THR A 126 -16.44 -4.30 6.86
N HIS A 127 -15.78 -3.57 7.75
CA HIS A 127 -15.22 -4.12 8.98
C HIS A 127 -16.17 -3.89 10.17
N ALA A 128 -16.86 -4.95 10.63
CA ALA A 128 -17.85 -4.86 11.71
C ALA A 128 -17.31 -4.29 13.05
N VAL A 129 -16.00 -4.41 13.30
CA VAL A 129 -15.37 -3.94 14.56
C VAL A 129 -15.11 -2.43 14.55
N VAL A 130 -14.99 -1.82 13.36
CA VAL A 130 -14.58 -0.41 13.23
C VAL A 130 -15.81 0.44 12.92
N LYS A 131 -16.38 1.07 13.96
CA LYS A 131 -17.59 1.91 13.87
C LYS A 131 -17.35 3.31 13.26
N ARG A 132 -16.09 3.70 13.01
CA ARG A 132 -15.69 5.03 12.52
C ARG A 132 -14.60 4.87 11.45
N GLN A 133 -14.59 5.73 10.43
CA GLN A 133 -13.49 5.78 9.45
C GLN A 133 -12.13 5.76 10.15
N ASP A 134 -11.24 4.90 9.68
CA ASP A 134 -9.89 4.69 10.20
C ASP A 134 -8.89 4.63 9.05
N VAL A 135 -7.64 4.95 9.34
CA VAL A 135 -6.56 4.99 8.35
C VAL A 135 -5.77 3.70 8.45
N ILE A 136 -5.64 3.00 7.32
CA ILE A 136 -4.77 1.83 7.23
C ILE A 136 -3.31 2.31 7.20
N LYS A 137 -2.49 1.75 8.09
CA LYS A 137 -1.08 2.12 8.25
C LYS A 137 -0.13 1.14 7.58
N SER A 138 -0.46 -0.15 7.61
CA SER A 138 0.32 -1.19 6.92
C SER A 138 -0.60 -2.28 6.36
N ILE A 139 -0.19 -2.83 5.21
CA ILE A 139 -0.82 -3.98 4.56
C ILE A 139 0.31 -4.93 4.17
N VAL A 140 0.27 -6.15 4.69
CA VAL A 140 1.29 -7.18 4.46
C VAL A 140 0.64 -8.41 3.91
N LYS A 141 1.03 -8.78 2.68
CA LYS A 141 0.59 -10.01 2.04
C LYS A 141 1.49 -11.16 2.49
N VAL A 142 0.90 -12.28 2.90
CA VAL A 142 1.63 -13.51 3.26
C VAL A 142 1.28 -14.60 2.25
N PRO A 143 2.04 -14.74 1.14
CA PRO A 143 1.63 -15.59 0.01
C PRO A 143 1.51 -17.07 0.37
N HIS A 144 2.41 -17.58 1.21
CA HIS A 144 2.46 -18.99 1.58
C HIS A 144 1.32 -19.45 2.50
N LEU A 145 0.54 -18.52 3.07
CA LEU A 145 -0.59 -18.82 3.96
C LEU A 145 -1.91 -18.23 3.44
N ASP A 146 -1.91 -17.63 2.25
CA ASP A 146 -3.11 -17.11 1.58
C ASP A 146 -3.94 -16.12 2.41
N PHE A 147 -3.26 -15.27 3.18
CA PHE A 147 -3.90 -14.17 3.90
C PHE A 147 -3.14 -12.86 3.76
N THR A 148 -3.78 -11.79 4.21
CA THR A 148 -3.24 -10.43 4.26
C THR A 148 -3.44 -9.89 5.67
N VAL A 149 -2.37 -9.40 6.27
CA VAL A 149 -2.40 -8.70 7.56
C VAL A 149 -2.59 -7.21 7.27
N VAL A 150 -3.48 -6.57 8.02
CA VAL A 150 -3.74 -5.14 7.93
C VAL A 150 -3.66 -4.55 9.32
N SER A 151 -2.93 -3.45 9.45
CA SER A 151 -2.95 -2.62 10.65
C SER A 151 -3.61 -1.28 10.41
N SER A 152 -4.38 -0.84 11.40
CA SER A 152 -5.03 0.45 11.40
C SER A 152 -4.39 1.39 12.42
N GLN A 153 -4.53 2.70 12.18
CA GLN A 153 -4.00 3.70 13.09
C GLN A 153 -4.66 3.61 14.47
N LYS A 154 -5.94 3.23 14.58
CA LYS A 154 -6.63 3.12 15.88
C LYS A 154 -6.43 1.78 16.59
N GLY A 155 -5.33 1.08 16.29
CA GLY A 155 -4.93 -0.10 17.06
C GLY A 155 -5.57 -1.40 16.63
N VAL A 156 -6.23 -1.45 15.46
CA VAL A 156 -6.83 -2.69 14.97
C VAL A 156 -5.83 -3.46 14.10
N LEU A 157 -5.56 -4.71 14.48
CA LEU A 157 -4.84 -5.68 13.64
C LEU A 157 -5.84 -6.71 13.14
N THR A 158 -5.98 -6.83 11.83
CA THR A 158 -6.93 -7.75 11.20
C THR A 158 -6.23 -8.63 10.18
N ILE A 159 -6.66 -9.89 10.10
CA ILE A 159 -6.25 -10.82 9.05
C ILE A 159 -7.43 -11.09 8.12
N PHE A 160 -7.18 -10.85 6.84
CA PHE A 160 -8.10 -11.11 5.74
C PHE A 160 -7.64 -12.34 4.97
N ASN A 161 -8.55 -13.24 4.64
CA ASN A 161 -8.24 -14.28 3.66
C ASN A 161 -8.23 -13.71 2.22
N ASN A 162 -7.80 -14.50 1.24
CA ASN A 162 -7.85 -14.12 -0.18
C ASN A 162 -9.26 -13.77 -0.71
N GLN A 163 -10.33 -14.15 0.01
CA GLN A 163 -11.71 -13.82 -0.32
C GLN A 163 -12.20 -12.53 0.36
N GLY A 164 -11.31 -11.76 0.99
CA GLY A 164 -11.65 -10.51 1.68
C GLY A 164 -12.47 -10.70 2.97
N LYS A 165 -12.62 -11.93 3.47
CA LYS A 165 -13.33 -12.21 4.73
C LYS A 165 -12.38 -12.08 5.91
N ASN A 166 -12.85 -11.37 6.94
CA ASN A 166 -12.15 -11.20 8.21
C ASN A 166 -12.09 -12.56 8.93
N GLN A 167 -10.88 -13.03 9.25
CA GLN A 167 -10.72 -14.26 10.03
C GLN A 167 -10.55 -13.96 11.52
N THR A 168 -9.72 -12.98 11.87
CA THR A 168 -9.40 -12.67 13.26
C THR A 168 -8.94 -11.22 13.36
N ALA A 169 -9.33 -10.54 14.44
CA ALA A 169 -8.90 -9.19 14.74
C ALA A 169 -8.54 -9.04 16.22
N ILE A 170 -7.49 -8.27 16.49
CA ILE A 170 -7.18 -7.76 17.83
C ILE A 170 -7.35 -6.25 17.81
N ASN A 171 -7.87 -5.72 18.92
CA ASN A 171 -7.98 -4.29 19.14
C ASN A 171 -7.04 -3.92 20.30
N ASP A 172 -6.03 -3.12 19.99
CA ASP A 172 -5.23 -2.40 20.96
C ASP A 172 -5.75 -0.95 21.05
N THR A 173 -5.54 -0.29 22.18
CA THR A 173 -5.86 1.14 22.32
C THR A 173 -4.74 2.03 21.77
N ALA A 174 -3.54 1.50 21.59
CA ALA A 174 -2.37 2.23 21.11
C ALA A 174 -2.37 2.41 19.58
N TRP A 175 -1.81 3.53 19.11
CA TRP A 175 -1.65 3.77 17.68
C TRP A 175 -0.61 2.86 17.05
N ILE A 176 -1.03 2.04 16.08
CA ILE A 176 -0.12 1.16 15.35
C ILE A 176 0.47 1.93 14.18
N THR A 177 1.80 1.94 14.09
CA THR A 177 2.55 2.65 13.05
C THR A 177 3.00 1.72 11.92
N GLY A 178 3.22 0.43 12.22
CA GLY A 178 3.54 -0.59 11.22
C GLY A 178 3.24 -2.01 11.69
N CYS A 179 3.14 -2.95 10.75
CA CYS A 179 3.03 -4.38 11.04
C CYS A 179 3.74 -5.22 9.98
N GLU A 180 4.12 -6.44 10.37
CA GLU A 180 4.81 -7.42 9.52
C GLU A 180 4.53 -8.85 10.00
N PHE A 181 4.76 -9.84 9.13
CA PHE A 181 4.64 -11.26 9.49
C PHE A 181 6.00 -11.89 9.81
N LEU A 182 6.03 -12.70 10.87
CA LEU A 182 7.20 -13.45 11.34
C LEU A 182 7.09 -14.91 10.85
N PRO A 183 7.87 -15.33 9.84
CA PRO A 183 7.69 -16.63 9.20
C PRO A 183 8.09 -17.81 10.09
N GLN A 184 9.13 -17.69 10.93
CA GLN A 184 9.60 -18.81 11.75
C GLN A 184 8.70 -19.01 12.97
N LEU A 185 8.35 -17.92 13.66
CA LEU A 185 7.47 -17.93 14.82
C LEU A 185 6.00 -18.07 14.44
N LYS A 186 5.64 -17.80 13.18
CA LYS A 186 4.26 -17.79 12.66
C LYS A 186 3.37 -16.83 13.46
N CYS A 187 3.90 -15.65 13.75
CA CYS A 187 3.20 -14.60 14.47
C CYS A 187 3.14 -13.32 13.62
N VAL A 188 2.22 -12.44 13.96
CA VAL A 188 2.20 -11.06 13.47
C VAL A 188 2.96 -10.20 14.47
N VAL A 189 3.83 -9.33 13.96
CA VAL A 189 4.44 -8.26 14.76
C VAL A 189 3.81 -6.93 14.35
N ALA A 190 3.52 -6.08 15.33
CA ALA A 190 3.13 -4.71 15.10
C ALA A 190 3.92 -3.79 16.02
N VAL A 191 4.21 -2.60 15.53
CA VAL A 191 4.88 -1.56 16.30
C VAL A 191 3.92 -0.43 16.55
N THR A 192 3.89 0.04 17.78
CA THR A 192 3.18 1.25 18.19
C THR A 192 4.18 2.34 18.52
N GLU A 193 3.74 3.48 19.03
CA GLU A 193 4.65 4.51 19.51
C GLU A 193 5.68 3.93 20.49
N ARG A 194 5.29 3.26 21.58
CA ARG A 194 6.27 2.83 22.62
C ARG A 194 6.25 1.35 22.95
N THR A 195 5.63 0.54 22.11
CA THR A 195 5.53 -0.91 22.33
C THR A 195 5.71 -1.70 21.04
N VAL A 196 6.16 -2.95 21.20
CA VAL A 196 6.11 -3.96 20.14
C VAL A 196 5.08 -5.00 20.55
N ILE A 197 4.11 -5.25 19.69
CA ILE A 197 3.06 -6.24 19.86
C ILE A 197 3.43 -7.48 19.05
N VAL A 198 3.45 -8.64 19.68
CA VAL A 198 3.62 -9.94 19.01
C VAL A 198 2.37 -10.75 19.23
N TRP A 199 1.70 -11.11 18.15
CA TRP A 199 0.40 -11.75 18.16
C TRP A 199 0.44 -13.10 17.43
N ASP A 200 0.05 -14.17 18.12
CA ASP A 200 -0.25 -15.45 17.50
C ASP A 200 -1.62 -15.42 16.81
N TYR A 201 -1.60 -15.35 15.48
CA TYR A 201 -2.82 -15.24 14.70
C TYR A 201 -3.67 -16.50 14.66
N LYS A 202 -3.12 -17.67 15.03
CA LYS A 202 -3.85 -18.95 14.98
C LYS A 202 -4.75 -19.15 16.17
N SER A 203 -4.53 -18.42 17.25
CA SER A 203 -5.33 -18.55 18.44
C SER A 203 -6.74 -17.98 18.18
N LYS A 204 -7.72 -18.87 17.97
CA LYS A 204 -9.12 -18.49 17.80
C LYS A 204 -9.84 -18.51 19.16
N GLY A 205 -10.61 -17.46 19.45
CA GLY A 205 -11.50 -17.40 20.61
C GLY A 205 -10.88 -16.76 21.85
N SER A 206 -11.20 -17.28 23.04
CA SER A 206 -10.79 -16.75 24.35
C SER A 206 -9.36 -17.10 24.76
N GLN A 207 -8.45 -17.32 23.80
CA GLN A 207 -7.04 -17.61 24.05
C GLN A 207 -6.15 -16.77 23.15
N ASN A 208 -6.42 -15.46 23.04
CA ASN A 208 -5.57 -14.58 22.25
C ASN A 208 -4.20 -14.45 22.91
N ASN A 209 -3.20 -15.18 22.39
CA ASN A 209 -1.82 -15.08 22.82
C ASN A 209 -1.20 -13.83 22.18
N CYS A 210 -1.35 -12.72 22.89
CA CYS A 210 -0.78 -11.42 22.55
C CYS A 210 0.29 -11.06 23.58
N PHE A 211 1.49 -10.76 23.11
CA PHE A 211 2.62 -10.33 23.92
C PHE A 211 2.95 -8.89 23.61
N ILE A 212 3.09 -8.06 24.63
CA ILE A 212 3.44 -6.64 24.49
C ILE A 212 4.79 -6.40 25.13
N ILE A 213 5.79 -6.08 24.32
CA ILE A 213 7.13 -5.70 24.75
C ILE A 213 7.13 -4.20 24.99
N LYS A 214 7.42 -3.78 26.23
CA LYS A 214 7.47 -2.36 26.62
C LYS A 214 8.43 -2.14 27.80
N PRO A 215 8.88 -0.90 28.07
CA PRO A 215 8.75 0.28 27.22
C PRO A 215 9.85 0.33 26.13
N MET A 216 9.49 0.82 24.94
CA MET A 216 10.48 1.25 23.95
C MET A 216 10.92 2.69 24.27
N GLU A 217 12.23 2.93 24.17
CA GLU A 217 12.82 4.24 24.49
C GLU A 217 12.27 5.35 23.59
N ASN A 218 12.27 5.14 22.28
CA ASN A 218 11.85 6.10 21.26
C ASN A 218 10.55 5.65 20.57
N ALA A 219 9.93 6.56 19.83
CA ALA A 219 8.68 6.27 19.13
C ALA A 219 8.93 5.43 17.88
N LEU A 220 8.45 4.18 17.81
CA LEU A 220 8.66 3.32 16.64
C LEU A 220 7.71 3.70 15.50
N LEU A 221 8.26 3.83 14.28
CA LEU A 221 7.54 4.32 13.10
C LEU A 221 7.30 3.23 12.05
N CYS A 222 8.21 2.27 11.93
CA CYS A 222 8.14 1.24 10.91
C CYS A 222 8.81 -0.06 11.40
N VAL A 223 8.43 -1.19 10.80
CA VAL A 223 8.97 -2.51 11.12
C VAL A 223 9.13 -3.34 9.84
N CYS A 224 10.15 -4.21 9.81
CA CYS A 224 10.37 -5.18 8.74
C CYS A 224 11.06 -6.44 9.28
N THR A 225 10.64 -7.60 8.81
CA THR A 225 11.27 -8.89 9.16
C THR A 225 12.55 -9.09 8.35
N VAL A 226 13.57 -9.60 9.02
CA VAL A 226 14.85 -9.97 8.41
C VAL A 226 14.88 -11.49 8.23
N THR A 227 14.79 -11.91 6.98
CA THR A 227 14.87 -13.31 6.59
C THR A 227 16.33 -13.74 6.48
N MET A 228 16.86 -14.28 7.58
CA MET A 228 18.16 -14.95 7.58
C MET A 228 17.98 -16.44 7.29
N SER A 229 18.94 -17.04 6.58
CA SER A 229 18.93 -18.46 6.21
C SER A 229 19.17 -19.45 7.36
N ASP A 230 19.22 -18.95 8.60
CA ASP A 230 19.58 -19.73 9.77
C ASP A 230 18.34 -20.50 10.27
N ARG A 231 18.40 -21.84 10.27
CA ARG A 231 17.27 -22.76 10.52
C ARG A 231 16.78 -22.78 11.98
N LEU A 232 17.08 -21.75 12.74
CA LEU A 232 16.70 -21.63 14.14
C LEU A 232 15.29 -21.05 14.25
N ALA A 233 14.54 -21.44 15.29
CA ALA A 233 13.21 -20.90 15.62
C ALA A 233 13.31 -19.46 16.17
N LYS A 234 13.92 -18.58 15.38
CA LYS A 234 14.17 -17.18 15.68
C LYS A 234 13.78 -16.34 14.47
N ASP A 235 13.16 -15.20 14.73
CA ASP A 235 12.93 -14.16 13.73
C ASP A 235 13.64 -12.90 14.18
N ASN A 236 14.30 -12.22 13.25
CA ASN A 236 14.89 -10.91 13.51
C ASN A 236 13.98 -9.84 12.91
N ILE A 237 13.77 -8.74 13.63
CA ILE A 237 13.00 -7.61 13.15
C ILE A 237 13.84 -6.34 13.17
N LEU A 238 13.73 -5.55 12.11
CA LEU A 238 14.25 -4.20 12.01
C LEU A 238 13.13 -3.21 12.31
N MET A 239 13.44 -2.16 13.06
CA MET A 239 12.50 -1.09 13.38
C MET A 239 13.18 0.27 13.24
N GLY A 240 12.48 1.26 12.69
CA GLY A 240 12.93 2.66 12.65
C GLY A 240 12.17 3.50 13.66
N ASP A 241 12.82 4.52 14.24
CA ASP A 241 12.20 5.40 15.23
C ASP A 241 12.22 6.90 14.87
N ASP A 242 11.57 7.71 15.72
CA ASP A 242 11.47 9.17 15.64
C ASP A 242 12.73 9.94 16.05
N LYS A 243 13.84 9.25 16.34
CA LYS A 243 15.15 9.86 16.64
C LYS A 243 16.22 9.46 15.64
N GLY A 244 15.82 8.79 14.56
CA GLY A 244 16.72 8.36 13.49
C GLY A 244 17.56 7.13 13.82
N TYR A 245 17.19 6.39 14.87
CA TYR A 245 17.79 5.09 15.15
C TYR A 245 17.08 3.99 14.36
N VAL A 246 17.90 3.03 13.94
CA VAL A 246 17.45 1.73 13.46
C VAL A 246 17.79 0.69 14.51
N HIS A 247 16.77 -0.06 14.91
CA HIS A 247 16.83 -1.11 15.92
C HIS A 247 16.74 -2.47 15.24
N LEU A 248 17.50 -3.42 15.77
CA LEU A 248 17.44 -4.84 15.45
C LEU A 248 17.09 -5.59 16.73
N LEU A 249 16.00 -6.33 16.67
CA LEU A 249 15.52 -7.18 17.76
C LEU A 249 15.43 -8.63 17.29
N THR A 250 16.01 -9.55 18.06
CA THR A 250 15.87 -10.98 17.85
C THR A 250 14.75 -11.54 18.73
N LEU A 251 13.76 -12.15 18.10
CA LEU A 251 12.65 -12.84 18.74
C LEU A 251 12.87 -14.36 18.63
N THR A 252 12.55 -15.09 19.70
CA THR A 252 12.71 -16.55 19.77
C THR A 252 11.47 -17.17 20.39
N SER A 253 11.21 -18.45 20.11
CA SER A 253 10.03 -19.15 20.67
C SER A 253 10.01 -19.20 22.19
N ASP A 254 11.18 -19.14 22.82
CA ASP A 254 11.37 -19.34 24.25
C ASP A 254 10.92 -18.10 25.03
N HIS A 255 11.06 -16.90 24.46
CA HIS A 255 10.56 -15.66 25.06
C HIS A 255 9.04 -15.64 25.23
N PHE A 256 8.32 -16.42 24.43
CA PHE A 256 6.86 -16.44 24.41
C PHE A 256 6.26 -17.68 25.07
N GLY A 257 7.09 -18.61 25.57
CA GLY A 257 6.63 -19.84 26.18
C GLY A 257 5.78 -20.72 25.25
N LEU A 258 5.89 -20.55 23.92
CA LEU A 258 5.04 -21.21 22.91
C LEU A 258 5.12 -22.74 22.94
N LYS A 259 6.15 -23.32 23.60
CA LYS A 259 6.35 -24.77 23.75
C LYS A 259 5.80 -25.37 25.05
N GLN A 260 5.37 -24.57 26.03
CA GLN A 260 4.89 -25.10 27.31
C GLN A 260 3.69 -24.31 27.83
N CYS A 261 2.49 -24.86 27.69
CA CYS A 261 1.38 -24.68 28.63
C CYS A 261 0.29 -25.74 28.38
N LYS A 262 0.48 -26.97 28.89
CA LYS A 262 -0.64 -27.89 29.17
C LYS A 262 -1.29 -27.45 30.49
N GLY A 263 -2.07 -26.39 30.44
CA GLY A 263 -2.77 -25.88 31.62
C GLY A 263 -3.77 -24.80 31.22
N LYS A 264 -4.96 -24.81 31.83
CA LYS A 264 -6.02 -23.81 31.61
C LYS A 264 -5.47 -22.42 31.94
N LYS A 265 -5.06 -21.65 30.91
CA LYS A 265 -4.78 -20.22 31.04
C LYS A 265 -5.94 -19.43 30.46
N GLU A 266 -6.49 -18.55 31.27
CA GLU A 266 -7.39 -17.49 30.84
C GLU A 266 -6.66 -16.56 29.86
N SER A 267 -7.43 -15.99 28.93
CA SER A 267 -6.98 -15.00 27.93
C SER A 267 -6.27 -13.84 28.61
N GLN A 268 -4.95 -13.77 28.55
CA GLN A 268 -4.23 -12.59 29.03
C GLN A 268 -3.16 -12.14 28.05
N VAL A 269 -3.28 -10.87 27.67
CA VAL A 269 -2.20 -10.07 27.09
C VAL A 269 -1.03 -10.13 28.06
N GLN A 270 0.10 -10.69 27.63
CA GLN A 270 1.30 -10.80 28.45
C GLN A 270 2.21 -9.62 28.18
N VAL A 271 2.49 -8.84 29.23
CA VAL A 271 3.41 -7.71 29.15
C VAL A 271 4.81 -8.20 29.49
N LEU A 272 5.75 -8.00 28.57
CA LEU A 272 7.15 -8.37 28.70
C LEU A 272 8.01 -7.09 28.82
N ASP A 273 9.02 -7.12 29.68
CA ASP A 273 9.96 -6.02 29.79
C ASP A 273 10.95 -6.06 28.62
N SER A 274 11.04 -4.96 27.88
CA SER A 274 12.06 -4.70 26.85
C SER A 274 13.48 -5.10 27.27
N LYS A 275 13.87 -4.92 28.54
CA LYS A 275 15.23 -5.24 29.02
C LYS A 275 15.59 -6.72 28.95
N THR A 276 14.59 -7.60 28.85
CA THR A 276 14.80 -9.05 28.73
C THR A 276 15.20 -9.49 27.32
N PHE A 277 15.16 -8.57 26.36
CA PHE A 277 15.48 -8.83 24.96
C PHE A 277 16.83 -8.22 24.57
N ASN A 278 17.50 -8.86 23.62
CA ASN A 278 18.71 -8.32 23.04
C ASN A 278 18.37 -7.32 21.93
N PHE A 279 18.63 -6.04 22.19
CA PHE A 279 18.48 -4.96 21.23
C PHE A 279 19.84 -4.47 20.75
N VAL A 280 20.02 -4.46 19.44
CA VAL A 280 21.10 -3.71 18.80
C VAL A 280 20.47 -2.48 18.18
N LYS A 281 20.95 -1.28 18.51
CA LYS A 281 20.45 -0.03 17.94
C LYS A 281 21.60 0.86 17.50
N ARG A 282 21.41 1.58 16.39
CA ARG A 282 22.39 2.52 15.87
C ARG A 282 21.69 3.74 15.28
N LYS A 283 22.21 4.93 15.58
CA LYS A 283 21.74 6.16 14.94
C LYS A 283 22.29 6.20 13.51
N LEU A 284 21.38 6.22 12.54
CA LEU A 284 21.73 6.24 11.10
C LEU A 284 21.23 7.51 10.40
N HIS A 285 20.30 8.23 11.02
CA HIS A 285 19.68 9.42 10.46
C HIS A 285 19.63 10.52 11.53
N ASP A 286 19.67 11.79 11.10
CA ASP A 286 19.49 12.94 12.00
C ASP A 286 18.04 13.41 12.12
N ASP A 287 17.14 12.78 11.36
CA ASP A 287 15.69 12.92 11.43
C ASP A 287 15.03 11.53 11.49
N TRP A 288 13.71 11.44 11.51
CA TRP A 288 12.94 10.23 11.66
C TRP A 288 13.35 9.13 10.67
N ALA A 289 13.50 7.90 11.15
CA ALA A 289 13.69 6.72 10.31
C ALA A 289 12.33 6.27 9.76
N MET A 290 11.95 6.86 8.62
CA MET A 290 10.61 6.78 8.02
C MET A 290 10.25 5.38 7.54
N LYS A 291 11.23 4.62 7.04
CA LYS A 291 11.03 3.26 6.55
C LYS A 291 12.30 2.45 6.72
N VAL A 292 12.14 1.18 7.09
CA VAL A 292 13.20 0.17 7.07
C VAL A 292 12.74 -1.01 6.23
N LYS A 293 13.66 -1.65 5.52
CA LYS A 293 13.36 -2.86 4.73
C LYS A 293 14.61 -3.72 4.59
N TYR A 294 14.46 -5.03 4.74
CA TYR A 294 15.53 -5.97 4.42
C TYR A 294 15.35 -6.54 3.00
N PHE A 295 16.46 -6.66 2.28
CA PHE A 295 16.52 -7.20 0.92
C PHE A 295 17.35 -8.48 0.94
N SER A 296 16.68 -9.63 0.96
CA SER A 296 17.34 -10.94 0.99
C SER A 296 18.27 -11.16 -0.20
N GLU A 297 17.92 -10.62 -1.37
CA GLU A 297 18.71 -10.77 -2.59
C GLU A 297 20.02 -10.00 -2.54
N LEU A 298 20.08 -8.92 -1.75
CA LEU A 298 21.28 -8.11 -1.56
C LEU A 298 22.03 -8.49 -0.27
N ASN A 299 21.39 -9.26 0.61
CA ASN A 299 21.83 -9.46 1.98
C ASN A 299 22.10 -8.12 2.72
N CYS A 300 21.28 -7.11 2.43
CA CYS A 300 21.42 -5.76 2.98
C CYS A 300 20.08 -5.28 3.54
N PHE A 301 20.14 -4.43 4.55
CA PHE A 301 19.01 -3.62 4.96
C PHE A 301 19.11 -2.24 4.31
N GLY A 302 17.95 -1.65 4.04
CA GLY A 302 17.79 -0.25 3.71
C GLY A 302 17.05 0.49 4.82
N SER A 303 17.41 1.74 5.06
CA SER A 303 16.64 2.67 5.89
C SER A 303 16.62 4.06 5.27
N CYS A 304 15.54 4.81 5.45
CA CYS A 304 15.42 6.15 4.88
C CYS A 304 14.87 7.19 5.86
N SER A 305 15.18 8.45 5.60
CA SER A 305 14.78 9.60 6.41
C SER A 305 14.48 10.82 5.54
N SER A 306 13.69 11.75 6.08
CA SER A 306 13.44 13.07 5.46
C SER A 306 14.66 13.99 5.52
N ASP A 307 15.72 13.62 6.25
CA ASP A 307 16.98 14.34 6.24
C ASP A 307 17.61 14.37 4.84
N SER A 308 18.22 15.50 4.49
CA SER A 308 18.87 15.71 3.19
C SER A 308 20.31 15.21 3.13
N ILE A 309 20.96 15.00 4.28
CA ILE A 309 22.37 14.55 4.34
C ILE A 309 22.40 13.03 4.48
N HIS A 310 21.78 12.51 5.53
CA HIS A 310 21.67 11.09 5.84
C HIS A 310 20.31 10.56 5.35
N SER A 311 20.00 10.73 4.06
CA SER A 311 18.66 10.46 3.51
C SER A 311 18.35 8.97 3.38
N PHE A 312 19.35 8.17 2.98
CA PHE A 312 19.17 6.75 2.72
C PHE A 312 20.44 5.98 3.07
N VAL A 313 20.28 4.84 3.76
CA VAL A 313 21.37 3.93 4.11
C VAL A 313 21.08 2.56 3.52
N LEU A 314 22.08 1.90 2.94
CA LEU A 314 21.97 0.54 2.40
C LEU A 314 23.23 -0.28 2.73
N ASP A 315 23.15 -1.15 3.72
CA ASP A 315 24.33 -1.93 4.16
C ASP A 315 23.98 -3.30 4.75
N ASP A 316 25.01 -4.10 5.08
CA ASP A 316 24.85 -5.36 5.81
C ASP A 316 24.32 -5.09 7.23
N ILE A 317 23.44 -5.96 7.70
CA ILE A 317 22.85 -5.87 9.05
C ILE A 317 23.89 -5.85 10.17
N LYS A 318 25.07 -6.46 9.95
CA LYS A 318 26.20 -6.46 10.89
C LYS A 318 26.67 -5.05 11.22
N ARG A 319 26.47 -4.09 10.30
CA ARG A 319 26.81 -2.67 10.53
C ARG A 319 26.03 -2.05 11.67
N LEU A 320 24.89 -2.59 12.06
CA LEU A 320 24.17 -2.10 13.22
C LEU A 320 24.93 -2.37 14.53
N GLY A 321 25.78 -3.40 14.58
CA GLY A 321 26.51 -3.79 15.79
C GLY A 321 28.00 -3.43 15.82
N ASP A 322 28.65 -3.28 14.66
CA ASP A 322 30.11 -3.06 14.59
C ASP A 322 30.53 -1.58 14.64
N ASN A 323 29.57 -0.65 14.54
CA ASN A 323 29.78 0.82 14.51
C ASN A 323 30.71 1.33 13.41
N LEU A 324 31.04 0.53 12.39
CA LEU A 324 31.86 0.95 11.26
C LEU A 324 31.07 1.84 10.29
N PRO A 325 31.71 2.66 9.45
CA PRO A 325 31.00 3.52 8.49
C PRO A 325 29.98 2.73 7.64
N VAL A 326 28.80 3.32 7.45
CA VAL A 326 27.73 2.74 6.64
C VAL A 326 27.71 3.38 5.24
N LYS A 327 27.20 2.66 4.26
CA LYS A 327 26.92 3.20 2.92
C LYS A 327 25.67 4.07 2.96
N GLU A 328 25.89 5.38 3.03
CA GLU A 328 24.84 6.39 3.04
C GLU A 328 24.79 7.19 1.73
N PHE A 329 23.60 7.69 1.42
CA PHE A 329 23.30 8.47 0.24
C PHE A 329 22.52 9.72 0.65
N SER A 330 23.04 10.86 0.22
CA SER A 330 22.35 12.15 0.33
C SER A 330 21.43 12.34 -0.86
N VAL A 331 20.16 12.63 -0.58
CA VAL A 331 19.16 13.00 -1.57
C VAL A 331 18.59 14.34 -1.17
N PRO A 332 18.65 15.37 -2.03
CA PRO A 332 18.03 16.65 -1.74
C PRO A 332 16.56 16.46 -1.37
N ARG A 333 16.14 17.03 -0.22
CA ARG A 333 14.79 16.92 0.36
C ARG A 333 14.43 15.54 0.95
N GLY A 334 15.41 14.66 1.10
CA GLY A 334 15.27 13.39 1.80
C GLY A 334 14.44 12.33 1.06
N VAL A 335 14.29 11.18 1.71
CA VAL A 335 13.62 9.98 1.19
C VAL A 335 12.58 9.48 2.19
N ASN A 336 11.32 9.36 1.76
CA ASN A 336 10.22 8.90 2.60
C ASN A 336 9.88 7.43 2.35
N ALA A 337 10.15 6.94 1.15
CA ALA A 337 9.87 5.57 0.77
C ALA A 337 10.93 5.08 -0.18
N PHE A 338 11.18 3.78 -0.15
CA PHE A 338 12.03 3.12 -1.12
C PHE A 338 11.57 1.68 -1.36
N THR A 339 12.03 1.12 -2.46
CA THR A 339 11.91 -0.29 -2.79
C THR A 339 13.06 -0.74 -3.69
N TYR A 340 13.26 -2.04 -3.80
CA TYR A 340 14.26 -2.66 -4.65
C TYR A 340 13.56 -3.55 -5.68
N CYS A 341 13.99 -3.46 -6.94
CA CYS A 341 13.57 -4.36 -8.00
C CYS A 341 14.71 -5.33 -8.31
N ALA A 342 14.59 -6.59 -7.90
CA ALA A 342 15.61 -7.61 -8.15
C ALA A 342 15.84 -7.87 -9.65
N LYS A 343 14.78 -7.81 -10.47
CA LYS A 343 14.85 -8.02 -11.93
C LYS A 343 15.68 -6.92 -12.62
N ALA A 344 15.44 -5.66 -12.27
CA ALA A 344 16.15 -4.53 -12.84
C ALA A 344 17.47 -4.21 -12.12
N LYS A 345 17.69 -4.77 -10.92
CA LYS A 345 18.79 -4.43 -10.00
C LYS A 345 18.83 -2.93 -9.67
N VAL A 346 17.65 -2.32 -9.51
CA VAL A 346 17.49 -0.88 -9.24
C VAL A 346 16.82 -0.67 -7.89
N ILE A 347 17.33 0.28 -7.12
CA ILE A 347 16.66 0.84 -5.95
C ILE A 347 15.91 2.09 -6.39
N VAL A 348 14.62 2.14 -6.07
CA VAL A 348 13.76 3.29 -6.34
C VAL A 348 13.47 3.97 -5.02
N THR A 349 13.74 5.27 -4.96
CA THR A 349 13.46 6.14 -3.82
C THR A 349 12.37 7.15 -4.16
N GLY A 350 11.50 7.46 -3.20
CA GLY A 350 10.48 8.49 -3.29
C GLY A 350 10.62 9.48 -2.12
N GLY A 351 10.68 10.77 -2.44
CA GLY A 351 10.78 11.88 -1.49
C GLY A 351 9.69 12.93 -1.70
N LYS A 352 9.67 13.98 -0.87
CA LYS A 352 8.74 15.10 -1.06
C LYS A 352 9.25 16.06 -2.14
N CYS A 353 8.52 16.16 -3.25
CA CYS A 353 8.62 17.32 -4.13
C CYS A 353 7.67 18.40 -3.62
N TRP A 354 8.19 19.40 -2.88
CA TRP A 354 7.47 20.67 -2.76
C TRP A 354 7.50 21.36 -4.13
N GLY A 355 6.37 21.29 -4.84
CA GLY A 355 6.08 22.00 -6.07
C GLY A 355 4.61 22.36 -6.07
N PHE A 356 4.33 23.65 -5.87
CA PHE A 356 3.07 24.41 -6.03
C PHE A 356 1.78 23.58 -6.14
N PHE A 357 0.98 23.61 -5.07
CA PHE A 357 -0.47 23.40 -5.14
C PHE A 357 -1.17 24.70 -5.53
#